data_AF-A0A8S8YHX7-F1
#
_entry.id   AF-A0A8S8YHX7-F1
#
_cell.length_a   1.000
_cell.length_b   1.000
_cell.length_c   1.000
_cell.angle_alpha   90.00
_cell.angle_beta   90.00
_cell.angle_gamma   90.00
#
_symmetry.space_group_name_H-M   'P 1'
#
loop_
_entity.id
_entity.type
_entity.pdbx_description
1 polymer ?
#
loop_
_entity_poly.entity_id
_entity_poly.type
_entity_poly.pdbx_seq_one_letter_code
_entity_poly.pdbx_strand_id
1 'polypeptide(L)'
;MAKIYVELAMQWSDAYNEAIQCYTNIIRNRDGGTHLSGLRSALTGGVNRYAKSRNLLKNVDKLSGDDVREGIAVVISVKHPDPSFSSQTKDKLVSNEVAGIVESIVNEKLAEHFEENPSVAKNCH
;
A
#
# COMPACT_ATOMS: atom_id res chain seq x y z
N MET A 1 -5.75 2.46 -25.58
CA MET A 1 -5.86 1.77 -24.27
C MET A 1 -6.33 2.79 -23.25
N ALA A 2 -7.39 2.49 -22.51
CA ALA A 2 -7.87 3.39 -21.46
C ALA A 2 -6.90 3.32 -20.26
N LYS A 3 -6.59 4.47 -19.67
CA LYS A 3 -5.60 4.59 -18.59
C LYS A 3 -6.25 4.26 -17.23
N ILE A 4 -5.50 3.57 -16.37
CA ILE A 4 -5.85 3.36 -14.97
C ILE A 4 -5.13 4.42 -14.15
N TYR A 5 -5.86 5.13 -13.28
CA TYR A 5 -5.27 6.10 -12.37
C TYR A 5 -5.35 5.58 -10.94
N VAL A 6 -4.29 5.80 -10.18
CA VAL A 6 -4.21 5.44 -8.76
C VAL A 6 -3.85 6.70 -7.99
N GLU A 7 -4.68 7.03 -7.00
CA GLU A 7 -4.45 8.09 -6.03
C GLU A 7 -4.29 7.43 -4.67
N LEU A 8 -3.20 7.74 -3.96
CA LEU A 8 -2.91 7.17 -2.65
C LEU A 8 -2.39 8.26 -1.72
N ALA A 9 -2.91 8.27 -0.50
CA ALA A 9 -2.37 9.03 0.62
C ALA A 9 -2.17 8.07 1.79
N MET A 10 -1.01 8.16 2.45
CA MET A 10 -0.69 7.33 3.61
C MET A 10 0.04 8.13 4.67
N GLN A 11 -0.14 7.72 5.92
CA GLN A 11 0.54 8.27 7.08
C GLN A 11 0.68 7.19 8.15
N TRP A 12 1.86 7.10 8.75
CA TRP A 12 2.05 6.35 10.00
C TRP A 12 1.74 7.25 11.20
N SER A 13 1.16 6.65 12.22
CA SER A 13 0.81 7.27 13.50
C SER A 13 1.20 6.35 14.65
N ASP A 14 1.14 6.86 15.88
CA ASP A 14 1.40 6.06 17.09
C ASP A 14 0.25 5.09 17.45
N ALA A 15 -0.71 4.89 16.54
CA ALA A 15 -1.79 3.94 16.73
C ALA A 15 -1.28 2.51 16.55
N TYR A 16 -1.96 1.54 17.18
CA TYR A 16 -1.66 0.12 16.99
C TYR A 16 -2.43 -0.52 15.83
N ASN A 17 -3.48 0.15 15.34
CA ASN A 17 -4.40 -0.43 14.36
C ASN A 17 -4.06 0.02 12.94
N GLU A 18 -4.12 -0.93 11.99
CA GLU A 18 -4.14 -0.66 10.55
C GLU A 18 -5.50 -0.07 10.14
N ALA A 19 -5.47 1.04 9.39
CA ALA A 19 -6.66 1.68 8.83
C ALA A 19 -6.50 1.93 7.33
N ILE A 20 -6.88 0.95 6.51
CA ILE A 20 -6.83 1.08 5.04
C ILE A 20 -8.24 1.20 4.46
N GLN A 21 -8.46 2.27 3.69
CA GLN A 21 -9.70 2.50 2.95
C GLN A 21 -9.46 2.38 1.45
N CYS A 22 -10.24 1.52 0.82
CA CYS A 22 -10.11 1.10 -0.57
C CYS A 22 -11.29 1.59 -1.40
N TYR A 23 -11.03 2.27 -2.51
CA TYR A 23 -12.04 2.80 -3.42
C TYR A 23 -11.72 2.48 -4.88
N THR A 24 -12.75 2.16 -5.65
CA THR A 24 -12.68 2.04 -7.12
C THR A 24 -13.82 2.83 -7.73
N ASN A 25 -13.51 3.80 -8.60
CA ASN A 25 -14.49 4.69 -9.24
C ASN A 25 -15.46 5.30 -8.22
N ILE A 26 -14.94 5.85 -7.12
CA ILE A 26 -15.68 6.49 -5.99
C ILE A 26 -16.43 5.48 -5.09
N ILE A 27 -16.57 4.22 -5.51
CA ILE A 27 -17.25 3.17 -4.74
C ILE A 27 -16.27 2.59 -3.72
N ARG A 28 -16.68 2.54 -2.44
CA ARG A 28 -15.91 1.91 -1.37
C ARG A 28 -15.92 0.39 -1.51
N ASN A 29 -14.74 -0.22 -1.62
CA ASN A 29 -14.55 -1.67 -1.62
C ASN A 29 -14.28 -2.14 -0.20
N ARG A 30 -15.31 -2.60 0.52
CA ARG A 30 -15.23 -2.98 1.95
C ARG A 30 -14.27 -4.13 2.22
N ASP A 31 -14.18 -5.08 1.29
CA ASP A 31 -13.30 -6.25 1.38
C ASP A 31 -11.95 -6.00 0.66
N GLY A 32 -11.70 -4.77 0.23
CA GLY A 32 -10.50 -4.38 -0.51
C GLY A 32 -10.46 -5.02 -1.90
N GLY A 33 -9.40 -5.80 -2.17
CA GLY A 33 -9.20 -6.45 -3.47
C GLY A 33 -7.77 -6.30 -3.99
N THR A 34 -7.62 -6.30 -5.30
CA THR A 34 -6.30 -6.32 -5.97
C THR A 34 -5.44 -5.11 -5.64
N HIS A 35 -6.02 -3.91 -5.59
CA HIS A 35 -5.36 -2.70 -5.08
C HIS A 35 -4.85 -2.83 -3.63
N LEU A 36 -5.64 -3.40 -2.71
CA LEU A 36 -5.21 -3.65 -1.33
C LEU A 36 -4.05 -4.66 -1.27
N SER A 37 -4.12 -5.76 -2.03
CA SER A 37 -3.04 -6.74 -2.06
C SER A 37 -1.75 -6.16 -2.63
N GLY A 38 -1.83 -5.37 -3.71
CA GLY A 38 -0.68 -4.69 -4.30
C GLY A 38 -0.03 -3.70 -3.31
N LEU A 39 -0.85 -2.93 -2.60
CA LEU A 39 -0.39 -2.02 -1.55
C LEU A 39 0.36 -2.77 -0.42
N ARG A 40 -0.22 -3.85 0.11
CA ARG A 40 0.39 -4.62 1.21
C ARG A 40 1.72 -5.26 0.80
N SER A 41 1.79 -5.81 -0.41
CA SER A 41 3.03 -6.36 -0.96
C SER A 41 4.11 -5.28 -1.12
N ALA A 42 3.74 -4.11 -1.66
CA ALA A 42 4.66 -3.00 -1.86
C ALA A 42 5.19 -2.42 -0.55
N LEU A 43 4.32 -2.20 0.44
CA LEU A 43 4.75 -1.70 1.76
C LEU A 43 5.73 -2.67 2.41
N THR A 44 5.36 -3.95 2.50
CA THR A 44 6.19 -4.97 3.16
C THR A 44 7.54 -5.12 2.46
N GLY A 45 7.55 -5.20 1.13
CA GLY A 45 8.77 -5.35 0.34
C GLY A 45 9.62 -4.08 0.32
N GLY A 46 9.00 -2.92 0.15
CA GLY A 46 9.66 -1.61 0.09
C GLY A 46 10.34 -1.25 1.40
N VAL A 47 9.64 -1.36 2.53
CA VAL A 47 10.19 -1.08 3.86
C VAL A 47 11.34 -2.03 4.19
N ASN A 48 11.17 -3.34 3.95
CA ASN A 48 12.26 -4.30 4.19
C ASN A 48 13.49 -4.03 3.30
N ARG A 49 13.31 -3.66 2.03
CA ARG A 49 14.42 -3.29 1.13
C ARG A 49 15.18 -2.08 1.66
N TYR A 50 14.46 -1.04 2.10
CA TYR A 50 15.06 0.17 2.65
C TYR A 50 15.77 -0.11 3.99
N ALA A 51 15.13 -0.85 4.90
CA ALA A 51 15.70 -1.19 6.19
C ALA A 51 16.99 -2.00 6.07
N LYS A 52 17.05 -2.92 5.10
CA LYS A 52 18.27 -3.70 4.77
C LYS A 52 19.37 -2.83 4.19
N SER A 53 19.07 -1.96 3.22
CA SER A 53 20.09 -1.10 2.60
C SER A 53 20.72 -0.10 3.58
N ARG A 54 20.00 0.24 4.66
CA ARG A 54 20.45 1.15 5.72
C ARG A 54 20.93 0.45 7.00
N ASN A 55 21.02 -0.88 7.02
CA ASN A 55 21.39 -1.67 8.21
C ASN A 55 20.57 -1.30 9.47
N LEU A 56 19.27 -1.04 9.30
CA LEU A 56 18.36 -0.69 10.40
C LEU A 56 17.87 -1.92 11.16
N LEU A 57 17.91 -3.09 10.51
CA LEU A 57 17.49 -4.37 11.06
C LEU A 57 18.60 -4.99 11.93
N LYS A 58 18.70 -4.56 13.20
CA LYS A 58 19.76 -5.01 14.11
C LYS A 58 19.52 -6.38 14.76
N ASN A 59 18.24 -6.69 15.05
CA ASN A 59 17.87 -7.84 15.87
C ASN A 59 16.90 -8.81 15.16
N VAL A 60 16.51 -8.51 13.92
CA VAL A 60 15.53 -9.27 13.14
C VAL A 60 15.96 -9.30 11.67
N ASP A 61 15.73 -10.41 10.97
CA ASP A 61 16.15 -10.54 9.56
C ASP A 61 15.20 -9.82 8.57
N LYS A 62 13.94 -9.66 8.97
CA LYS A 62 12.87 -9.00 8.21
C LYS A 62 11.77 -8.53 9.15
N LEU A 63 11.12 -7.43 8.79
CA LEU A 63 9.86 -7.00 9.39
C LEU A 63 8.71 -7.80 8.79
N SER A 64 7.77 -8.22 9.63
CA SER A 64 6.52 -8.83 9.21
C SER A 64 5.65 -7.80 8.48
N GLY A 65 4.67 -8.28 7.71
CA GLY A 65 3.74 -7.35 7.05
C GLY A 65 2.90 -6.58 8.08
N ASP A 66 2.62 -7.18 9.23
CA ASP A 66 1.82 -6.55 10.28
C ASP A 66 2.64 -5.49 11.00
N ASP A 67 3.92 -5.75 11.27
CA ASP A 67 4.86 -4.77 11.84
C ASP A 67 4.92 -3.52 10.96
N VAL A 68 5.12 -3.71 9.65
CA VAL A 68 5.21 -2.60 8.68
C VAL A 68 3.93 -1.75 8.61
N ARG A 69 2.78 -2.37 8.88
CA ARG A 69 1.46 -1.73 8.76
C ARG A 69 0.87 -1.33 10.12
N GLU A 70 1.63 -1.49 11.20
CA GLU A 70 1.22 -1.00 12.50
C GLU A 70 1.07 0.53 12.44
N GLY A 71 -0.07 1.05 12.92
CA GLY A 71 -0.35 2.48 12.96
C GLY A 71 -0.50 3.18 11.62
N ILE A 72 -0.56 2.45 10.50
CA ILE A 72 -0.71 3.03 9.17
C ILE A 72 -2.17 3.38 8.90
N ALA A 73 -2.40 4.63 8.48
CA ALA A 73 -3.64 5.07 7.86
C ALA A 73 -3.40 5.27 6.36
N VAL A 74 -4.21 4.64 5.52
CA VAL A 74 -4.09 4.73 4.05
C VAL A 74 -5.46 4.92 3.42
N VAL A 75 -5.53 5.82 2.44
CA VAL A 75 -6.65 5.90 1.51
C VAL A 75 -6.11 5.65 0.11
N ILE A 76 -6.65 4.63 -0.56
CA ILE A 76 -6.31 4.29 -1.94
C ILE A 76 -7.58 4.35 -2.81
N SER A 77 -7.49 5.10 -3.90
CA SER A 77 -8.57 5.30 -4.88
C SER A 77 -8.09 4.97 -6.28
N VAL A 78 -8.78 4.04 -6.94
CA VAL A 78 -8.47 3.61 -8.30
C VAL A 78 -9.55 4.10 -9.26
N LYS A 79 -9.15 4.77 -10.34
CA LYS A 79 -10.03 5.09 -11.47
C LYS A 79 -9.74 4.10 -12.59
N HIS A 80 -10.67 3.18 -12.81
CA HIS A 80 -10.52 2.08 -13.76
C HIS A 80 -11.62 2.14 -14.82
N PRO A 81 -11.30 2.07 -16.12
CA PRO A 81 -12.29 2.13 -17.20
C PRO A 81 -13.22 0.91 -17.23
N ASP A 82 -12.68 -0.29 -16.93
CA ASP A 82 -13.43 -1.55 -16.97
C ASP A 82 -13.13 -2.45 -15.74
N PRO A 83 -13.55 -2.04 -14.52
CA PRO A 83 -13.22 -2.77 -13.30
C PRO A 83 -14.09 -4.02 -13.14
N SER A 84 -13.46 -5.12 -12.70
CA SER A 84 -14.14 -6.35 -12.32
C SER A 84 -14.28 -6.44 -10.80
N PHE A 85 -15.46 -6.83 -10.32
CA PHE A 85 -15.75 -7.00 -8.89
C PHE A 85 -16.24 -8.42 -8.57
N SER A 86 -16.06 -8.86 -7.32
CA SER A 86 -16.53 -10.19 -6.87
C SER A 86 -18.04 -10.33 -6.81
N SER A 87 -18.77 -9.20 -6.72
CA SER A 87 -20.22 -9.17 -6.49
C SER A 87 -20.85 -7.88 -7.01
N GLN A 88 -22.19 -7.88 -7.07
CA GLN A 88 -22.98 -6.68 -7.39
C GLN A 88 -22.81 -5.55 -6.35
N THR A 89 -22.59 -5.89 -5.08
CA THR A 89 -22.30 -4.93 -4.01
C THR A 89 -20.93 -4.28 -4.16
N LYS A 90 -20.09 -4.78 -5.08
CA LYS A 90 -18.76 -4.26 -5.41
C LYS A 90 -17.84 -4.17 -4.20
N ASP A 91 -17.99 -5.11 -3.26
CA ASP A 91 -17.23 -5.09 -2.01
C ASP A 91 -15.74 -5.40 -2.22
N LYS A 92 -15.39 -6.15 -3.27
CA LYS A 92 -14.01 -6.53 -3.60
C LYS A 92 -13.67 -6.30 -5.06
N LEU A 93 -12.57 -5.59 -5.32
CA LEU A 93 -11.98 -5.45 -6.65
C LEU A 93 -11.18 -6.72 -7.03
N VAL A 94 -11.44 -7.27 -8.22
CA VAL A 94 -10.76 -8.49 -8.73
C VAL A 94 -10.01 -8.26 -10.06
N SER A 95 -9.89 -7.01 -10.52
CA SER A 95 -9.03 -6.65 -11.67
C SER A 95 -7.55 -6.89 -11.35
N ASN A 96 -6.97 -7.96 -11.88
CA ASN A 96 -5.63 -8.46 -11.54
C ASN A 96 -4.50 -7.48 -11.88
N GLU A 97 -4.65 -6.74 -12.98
CA GLU A 97 -3.71 -5.73 -13.46
C GLU A 97 -3.49 -4.61 -12.43
N VAL A 98 -4.50 -4.33 -11.59
CA VAL A 98 -4.44 -3.25 -10.60
C VAL A 98 -3.42 -3.57 -9.50
N ALA A 99 -3.23 -4.84 -9.13
CA ALA A 99 -2.28 -5.20 -8.09
C ALA A 99 -0.84 -4.81 -8.49
N GLY A 100 -0.42 -5.16 -9.69
CA GLY A 100 0.91 -4.83 -10.20
C GLY A 100 1.12 -3.33 -10.41
N ILE A 101 0.09 -2.62 -10.87
CA ILE A 101 0.14 -1.16 -11.04
C ILE A 101 0.33 -0.46 -9.70
N VAL A 102 -0.49 -0.81 -8.70
CA VAL A 102 -0.37 -0.24 -7.35
C VAL A 102 0.97 -0.59 -6.74
N GLU A 103 1.43 -1.84 -6.90
CA GLU A 103 2.70 -2.28 -6.34
C GLU A 103 3.89 -1.49 -6.92
N SER A 104 3.91 -1.27 -8.24
CA SER A 104 4.96 -0.50 -8.90
C SER A 104 4.99 0.96 -8.41
N ILE A 105 3.83 1.63 -8.38
CA ILE A 105 3.72 3.03 -7.98
C ILE A 105 4.15 3.22 -6.53
N VAL A 106 3.66 2.36 -5.63
CA VAL A 106 3.98 2.46 -4.19
C VAL A 106 5.46 2.17 -3.96
N ASN A 107 6.05 1.17 -4.62
CA ASN A 107 7.48 0.89 -4.46
C ASN A 107 8.37 2.06 -4.89
N GLU A 108 8.06 2.69 -6.04
CA GLU A 108 8.80 3.86 -6.53
C GLU A 108 8.67 5.04 -5.57
N LYS A 109 7.44 5.42 -5.22
CA LYS A 109 7.18 6.61 -4.40
C LYS A 109 7.55 6.43 -2.93
N LEU A 110 7.46 5.22 -2.39
CA LEU A 110 7.93 4.94 -1.04
C LEU A 110 9.45 5.04 -0.94
N ALA A 111 10.17 4.55 -1.96
CA ALA A 111 11.63 4.68 -2.01
C ALA A 111 12.06 6.16 -2.06
N GLU A 112 11.46 6.94 -2.97
CA GLU A 112 11.69 8.39 -3.07
C GLU A 112 11.40 9.09 -1.73
N HIS A 113 10.24 8.82 -1.12
CA HIS A 113 9.85 9.43 0.15
C HIS A 113 10.83 9.12 1.29
N PHE A 114 11.32 7.88 1.39
CA PHE A 114 12.29 7.50 2.43
C PHE A 114 13.70 8.03 2.18
N GLU A 115 14.07 8.32 0.94
CA GLU A 115 15.32 9.01 0.62
C GLU A 115 15.26 10.48 1.02
N GLU A 116 14.13 11.14 0.75
CA GLU A 116 13.89 12.54 1.12
C GLU A 116 13.65 12.74 2.62
N ASN A 117 13.07 11.74 3.30
CA ASN A 117 12.68 11.81 4.71
C ASN A 117 13.31 10.67 5.55
N PRO A 118 14.64 10.65 5.76
CA PRO A 118 15.30 9.58 6.50
C PRO A 118 14.87 9.45 7.96
N SER A 119 14.32 10.50 8.56
CA SER A 119 13.76 10.49 9.93
C SER A 119 12.47 9.67 10.00
N VAL A 120 11.59 9.79 9.01
CA VAL A 120 10.35 9.01 8.93
C VAL A 120 10.65 7.53 8.76
N ALA A 121 11.62 7.20 7.90
CA ALA A 121 12.01 5.81 7.67
C ALA A 121 12.65 5.11 8.89
N LYS A 122 13.15 5.88 9.87
CA LYS A 122 13.65 5.36 11.15
C LYS A 122 12.55 5.21 12.21
N ASN A 123 11.43 5.91 12.04
CA ASN A 123 10.30 5.93 12.97
C ASN A 123 9.15 5.02 12.51
N CYS A 124 9.18 4.48 11.30
CA CYS A 124 8.44 3.26 10.99
C CYS A 124 9.04 2.14 11.86
N HIS A 125 8.38 1.86 12.99
CA HIS A 125 8.81 0.87 13.95
C HIS A 125 8.72 -0.56 13.40
#